data_AF-A0AAU9NHI9-F1
#
_entry.id   AF-A0AAU9NHI9-F1
#
_cell.length_a   1.000
_cell.length_b   1.000
_cell.length_c   1.000
_cell.angle_alpha   90.00
_cell.angle_beta   90.00
_cell.angle_gamma   90.00
#
_symmetry.space_group_name_H-M   'P 1'
#
loop_
_entity.id
_entity.type
_entity.pdbx_description
1 polymer ?
#
loop_
_entity_poly.entity_id
_entity_poly.type
_entity_poly.pdbx_seq_one_letter_code
_entity_poly.pdbx_strand_id
1 'polypeptide(L)'
;MGDYNDAFMRNNNAAVQARTKQQNRANLMQMKLIGQSHPTGLTNNLLKLFEPRPPLEYKPPPEKRKCPPYTGMAQYVSHFAEPTDPEYAPPVEKGETPGQRRARIHQLRLEEGARKAAEELEKYDPNSDPNISGDPYKTLFVARLNYETTESRIKREFEAYGPIKRVGFVEYPKKGLKVIAFCSGRVVCWRNWLQVLAVMMMIDASILASGAYKLKGSLDC
;
A
#
# COMPACT_ATOMS: atom_id res chain seq x y z
N MET A 1 -0.41 -40.56 5.60
CA MET A 1 -0.51 -41.73 4.70
C MET A 1 0.60 -41.57 3.67
N GLY A 2 1.55 -42.50 3.67
CA GLY A 2 2.84 -42.37 3.00
C GLY A 2 2.78 -42.56 1.49
N ASP A 3 3.70 -41.86 0.82
CA ASP A 3 4.04 -41.98 -0.59
C ASP A 3 4.84 -43.29 -0.82
N TYR A 4 4.39 -44.11 -1.77
CA TYR A 4 5.02 -45.38 -2.16
C TYR A 4 4.98 -45.53 -3.68
N ASN A 5 5.57 -44.60 -4.41
CA ASN A 5 5.96 -44.85 -5.79
C ASN A 5 7.45 -44.58 -5.99
N ASP A 6 8.27 -45.33 -5.25
CA ASP A 6 9.73 -45.30 -5.39
C ASP A 6 10.17 -46.32 -6.44
N ALA A 7 10.88 -45.84 -7.47
CA ALA A 7 11.22 -46.58 -8.69
C ALA A 7 12.37 -47.61 -8.50
N PHE A 8 12.90 -47.75 -7.28
CA PHE A 8 14.11 -48.52 -6.99
C PHE A 8 13.88 -49.96 -6.49
N MET A 9 12.65 -50.51 -6.55
CA MET A 9 12.35 -51.87 -6.05
C MET A 9 11.73 -52.81 -7.11
N ARG A 10 12.15 -52.75 -8.38
CA ARG A 10 11.86 -53.83 -9.34
C ARG A 10 13.00 -54.85 -9.39
N ASN A 11 12.71 -56.00 -8.79
CA ASN A 11 13.51 -57.24 -8.72
C ASN A 11 14.28 -57.55 -10.03
N ASN A 12 15.57 -57.83 -9.87
CA ASN A 12 16.59 -57.88 -10.91
C ASN A 12 16.76 -59.26 -11.56
N ASN A 13 15.73 -60.11 -11.64
CA ASN A 13 15.84 -61.43 -12.26
C ASN A 13 14.49 -61.94 -12.80
N ALA A 14 14.24 -61.73 -14.10
CA ALA A 14 13.34 -62.56 -14.90
C ALA A 14 13.69 -62.43 -16.38
N ALA A 15 14.75 -63.12 -16.79
CA ALA A 15 15.02 -63.38 -18.19
C ALA A 15 13.91 -64.26 -18.78
N VAL A 16 13.13 -63.75 -19.73
CA VAL A 16 12.36 -64.57 -20.68
C VAL A 16 12.55 -64.00 -22.08
N GLN A 17 13.11 -64.84 -22.93
CA GLN A 17 13.55 -64.57 -24.30
C GLN A 17 12.40 -64.16 -25.22
N ALA A 18 12.65 -63.26 -26.17
CA ALA A 18 11.87 -63.18 -27.40
C ALA A 18 12.77 -62.76 -28.59
N ARG A 19 13.06 -63.74 -29.44
CA ARG A 19 13.65 -63.57 -30.78
C ARG A 19 12.89 -62.52 -31.60
N THR A 20 13.63 -61.80 -32.44
CA THR A 20 13.13 -60.93 -33.51
C THR A 20 12.22 -61.70 -34.47
N LYS A 21 10.91 -61.44 -34.40
CA LYS A 21 9.94 -61.95 -35.36
C LYS A 21 9.81 -60.92 -36.49
N GLN A 22 10.16 -61.32 -37.70
CA GLN A 22 9.99 -60.56 -38.93
C GLN A 22 8.49 -60.22 -39.11
N GLN A 23 8.07 -59.07 -38.59
CA GLN A 23 6.68 -58.62 -38.67
C GLN A 23 6.38 -58.20 -40.11
N ASN A 24 5.66 -59.10 -40.78
CA ASN A 24 4.81 -58.92 -41.95
C ASN A 24 4.77 -57.52 -42.55
N ARG A 25 5.50 -57.35 -43.66
CA ARG A 25 5.33 -56.25 -44.63
C ARG A 25 3.87 -56.04 -45.04
N ALA A 26 3.04 -57.10 -44.94
CA ALA A 26 1.59 -57.06 -45.16
C ALA A 26 0.82 -56.17 -44.15
N ASN A 27 1.19 -56.14 -42.87
CA ASN A 27 0.54 -55.27 -41.87
C ASN A 27 0.88 -53.79 -42.09
N LEU A 28 2.13 -53.50 -42.47
CA LEU A 28 2.58 -52.15 -42.84
C LEU A 28 1.91 -51.66 -44.14
N MET A 29 1.71 -52.55 -45.13
CA MET A 29 0.96 -52.24 -46.35
C MET A 29 -0.52 -51.96 -46.05
N GLN A 30 -1.16 -52.74 -45.17
CA GLN A 30 -2.55 -52.52 -44.76
C GLN A 30 -2.74 -51.17 -44.06
N MET A 31 -1.84 -50.79 -43.16
CA MET A 31 -1.86 -49.44 -42.54
C MET A 31 -1.62 -48.32 -43.56
N LYS A 32 -0.79 -48.55 -44.60
CA LYS A 32 -0.52 -47.56 -45.65
C LYS A 32 -1.71 -47.35 -46.60
N LEU A 33 -2.54 -48.37 -46.83
CA LEU A 33 -3.82 -48.23 -47.55
C LEU A 33 -4.88 -47.49 -46.71
N ILE A 34 -4.86 -47.62 -45.38
CA ILE A 34 -5.73 -46.83 -44.49
C ILE A 34 -5.31 -45.33 -44.51
N GLY A 35 -4.04 -45.02 -44.78
CA GLY A 35 -3.55 -43.66 -44.95
C GLY A 35 -4.03 -42.93 -46.22
N GLN A 36 -4.72 -43.64 -47.13
CA GLN A 36 -5.43 -43.05 -48.28
C GLN A 36 -6.93 -42.89 -48.02
N SER A 37 -7.39 -43.23 -46.81
CA SER A 37 -8.79 -43.03 -46.40
C SER A 37 -9.08 -41.55 -46.17
N HIS A 38 -10.38 -41.21 -46.22
CA HIS A 38 -10.90 -39.88 -45.93
C HIS A 38 -10.19 -39.26 -44.70
N PRO A 39 -9.93 -37.94 -44.66
CA PRO A 39 -9.14 -37.28 -43.60
C PRO A 39 -9.62 -37.53 -42.16
N THR A 40 -10.81 -38.13 -41.99
CA THR A 40 -11.40 -38.53 -40.72
C THR A 40 -10.99 -39.95 -40.27
N GLY A 41 -10.24 -40.71 -41.09
CA GLY A 41 -9.79 -42.07 -40.78
C GLY A 41 -10.90 -43.12 -40.71
N LEU A 42 -12.12 -42.77 -41.16
CA LEU A 42 -13.29 -43.65 -41.16
C LEU A 42 -13.33 -44.54 -42.40
N THR A 43 -13.88 -45.75 -42.25
CA THR A 43 -14.07 -46.68 -43.37
C THR A 43 -15.17 -46.18 -44.31
N ASN A 44 -15.10 -46.56 -45.60
CA ASN A 44 -16.07 -46.13 -46.62
C ASN A 44 -17.54 -46.45 -46.28
N ASN A 45 -17.82 -47.52 -45.54
CA ASN A 45 -19.19 -47.86 -45.12
C ASN A 45 -19.71 -46.89 -44.05
N LEU A 46 -18.85 -46.39 -43.16
CA LEU A 46 -19.21 -45.40 -42.16
C LEU A 46 -19.35 -44.00 -42.75
N LEU A 47 -18.53 -43.66 -43.75
CA LEU A 47 -18.59 -42.36 -44.43
C LEU A 47 -19.94 -42.11 -45.13
N LYS A 48 -20.59 -43.15 -45.65
CA LYS A 48 -21.93 -43.06 -46.24
C LYS A 48 -23.01 -42.59 -45.26
N LEU A 49 -22.83 -42.83 -43.96
CA LEU A 49 -23.76 -42.37 -42.93
C LEU A 49 -23.61 -40.85 -42.67
N PHE A 50 -22.48 -40.28 -43.05
CA PHE A 50 -22.15 -38.86 -42.87
C PHE A 50 -22.29 -38.07 -44.18
N GLU A 51 -23.07 -38.57 -45.14
CA GLU A 51 -23.39 -37.81 -46.34
C GLU A 51 -24.09 -36.50 -45.95
N PRO A 52 -23.63 -35.35 -46.48
CA PRO A 52 -24.19 -34.07 -46.11
C PRO A 52 -25.66 -34.00 -46.56
N ARG A 53 -26.49 -33.38 -45.73
CA ARG A 53 -27.87 -33.07 -46.10
C ARG A 53 -27.86 -32.13 -47.32
N PRO A 54 -28.83 -32.24 -48.26
CA PRO A 54 -29.00 -31.24 -49.31
C PRO A 54 -29.00 -29.81 -48.73
N PRO A 55 -28.47 -28.82 -49.47
CA PRO A 55 -28.45 -27.43 -49.03
C PRO A 55 -29.84 -26.97 -48.59
N LEU A 56 -29.90 -26.25 -47.46
CA LEU A 56 -31.15 -25.70 -46.98
C LEU A 56 -31.69 -24.65 -47.96
N GLU A 57 -33.00 -24.68 -48.18
CA GLU A 57 -33.68 -23.62 -48.91
C GLU A 57 -33.53 -22.29 -48.17
N TYR A 58 -33.01 -21.28 -48.87
CA TYR A 58 -32.88 -19.95 -48.30
C TYR A 58 -34.26 -19.35 -48.04
N LYS A 59 -34.50 -18.97 -46.78
CA LYS A 59 -35.62 -18.11 -46.39
C LYS A 59 -35.06 -16.76 -45.92
N PRO A 60 -35.65 -15.63 -46.34
CA PRO A 60 -35.22 -14.34 -45.86
C PRO A 60 -35.35 -14.25 -44.33
N PRO A 61 -34.45 -13.55 -43.63
CA PRO A 61 -34.55 -13.33 -42.19
C PRO A 61 -35.90 -12.70 -41.83
N PRO A 62 -36.54 -13.10 -40.71
CA PRO A 62 -37.79 -12.50 -40.28
C PRO A 62 -37.59 -11.02 -39.95
N GLU A 63 -38.53 -10.19 -40.38
CA GLU A 63 -38.49 -8.74 -40.12
C GLU A 63 -38.61 -8.46 -38.61
N LYS A 64 -37.72 -7.61 -38.07
CA LYS A 64 -37.75 -7.20 -36.67
C LYS A 64 -38.95 -6.29 -36.44
N ARG A 65 -39.83 -6.67 -35.49
CA ARG A 65 -40.95 -5.81 -35.08
C ARG A 65 -40.42 -4.56 -34.37
N LYS A 66 -41.00 -3.41 -34.68
CA LYS A 66 -40.74 -2.17 -33.93
C LYS A 66 -41.47 -2.23 -32.59
N CYS A 67 -40.81 -1.77 -31.52
CA CYS A 67 -41.47 -1.57 -30.23
C CYS A 67 -42.58 -0.52 -30.38
N PRO A 68 -43.63 -0.57 -29.54
CA PRO A 68 -44.60 0.52 -29.43
C PRO A 68 -43.90 1.87 -29.19
N PRO A 69 -44.47 2.99 -29.66
CA PRO A 69 -43.91 4.31 -29.42
C PRO A 69 -43.91 4.65 -27.93
N TYR A 70 -42.92 5.42 -27.48
CA TYR A 70 -42.89 5.91 -26.11
C TYR A 70 -44.08 6.83 -25.83
N THR A 71 -44.79 6.59 -24.74
CA THR A 71 -45.85 7.46 -24.22
C THR A 71 -45.32 8.31 -23.07
N GLY A 72 -45.94 9.47 -22.82
CA GLY A 72 -45.61 10.31 -21.67
C GLY A 72 -46.17 9.75 -20.36
N MET A 73 -45.66 10.23 -19.22
CA MET A 73 -46.11 9.86 -17.88
C MET A 73 -47.32 10.65 -17.37
N ALA A 74 -47.84 11.61 -18.14
CA ALA A 74 -48.92 12.51 -17.72
C ALA A 74 -50.23 11.78 -17.36
N GLN A 75 -50.49 10.62 -17.97
CA GLN A 75 -51.67 9.80 -17.69
C GLN A 75 -51.71 9.28 -16.24
N TYR A 76 -50.56 9.23 -15.56
CA TYR A 76 -50.45 8.68 -14.21
C TYR A 76 -50.53 9.72 -13.09
N VAL A 77 -50.59 11.02 -13.43
CA VAL A 77 -50.62 12.11 -12.43
C VAL A 77 -51.88 12.04 -11.56
N SER A 78 -53.01 11.56 -12.12
CA SER A 78 -54.26 11.35 -11.38
C SER A 78 -54.20 10.18 -10.39
N HIS A 79 -53.14 9.38 -10.41
CA HIS A 79 -52.96 8.23 -9.52
C HIS A 79 -51.96 8.51 -8.39
N PHE A 80 -51.46 9.74 -8.25
CA PHE A 80 -50.58 10.10 -7.13
C PHE A 80 -51.41 10.27 -5.86
N ALA A 81 -50.99 9.59 -4.78
CA ALA A 81 -51.64 9.71 -3.47
C ALA A 81 -51.54 11.16 -2.98
N GLU A 82 -52.67 11.69 -2.50
CA GLU A 82 -52.73 13.01 -1.88
C GLU A 82 -52.33 12.91 -0.40
N PRO A 83 -51.88 14.00 0.24
CA PRO A 83 -51.49 14.00 1.66
C PRO A 83 -52.59 13.52 2.64
N THR A 84 -53.84 13.47 2.19
CA THR A 84 -55.00 12.97 2.95
C THR A 84 -55.19 11.45 2.85
N ASP A 85 -54.53 10.79 1.90
CA ASP A 85 -54.68 9.36 1.65
C ASP A 85 -53.81 8.53 2.61
N PRO A 86 -54.31 7.37 3.08
CA PRO A 86 -53.55 6.49 3.98
C PRO A 86 -52.29 5.89 3.33
N GLU A 87 -52.22 5.88 2.00
CA GLU A 87 -51.07 5.41 1.22
C GLU A 87 -50.00 6.50 1.00
N TYR A 88 -50.23 7.73 1.47
CA TYR A 88 -49.28 8.83 1.32
C TYR A 88 -48.06 8.62 2.21
N ALA A 89 -46.93 8.32 1.59
CA ALA A 89 -45.64 8.28 2.28
C ALA A 89 -45.09 9.72 2.40
N PRO A 90 -44.92 10.27 3.62
CA PRO A 90 -44.31 11.58 3.77
C PRO A 90 -42.88 11.57 3.24
N PRO A 91 -42.37 12.71 2.73
CA PRO A 91 -40.99 12.80 2.25
C PRO A 91 -40.00 12.32 3.32
N VAL A 92 -39.19 11.32 2.97
CA VAL A 92 -38.17 10.77 3.89
C VAL A 92 -37.21 11.89 4.29
N GLU A 93 -37.08 12.13 5.59
CA GLU A 93 -36.06 13.04 6.11
C GLU A 93 -34.68 12.57 5.65
N LYS A 94 -34.01 13.43 4.88
CA LYS A 94 -32.70 13.09 4.32
C LYS A 94 -31.71 12.92 5.47
N GLY A 95 -31.32 11.67 5.73
CA GLY A 95 -30.23 11.37 6.65
C GLY A 95 -28.93 12.04 6.21
N GLU A 96 -27.99 12.20 7.16
CA GLU A 96 -26.68 12.81 6.87
C GLU A 96 -26.03 12.12 5.66
N THR A 97 -25.63 12.92 4.66
CA THR A 97 -24.77 12.41 3.60
C THR A 97 -23.42 11.96 4.19
N PRO A 98 -22.70 11.02 3.57
CA PRO A 98 -21.37 10.62 4.03
C PRO A 98 -20.36 11.78 4.13
N GLY A 99 -20.56 12.87 3.37
CA GLY A 99 -19.78 14.11 3.48
C GLY A 99 -20.05 14.84 4.80
N GLN A 100 -21.33 15.06 5.13
CA GLN A 100 -21.74 15.70 6.39
C GLN A 100 -21.29 14.89 7.62
N ARG A 101 -21.41 13.56 7.57
CA ARG A 101 -20.92 12.68 8.64
C ARG A 101 -19.41 12.83 8.87
N ARG A 102 -18.61 12.87 7.81
CA ARG A 102 -17.15 13.06 7.92
C ARG A 102 -16.80 14.42 8.51
N ALA A 103 -17.49 15.48 8.08
CA ALA A 103 -17.30 16.82 8.62
C ALA A 103 -17.62 16.88 10.12
N ARG A 104 -18.74 16.25 10.55
CA ARG A 104 -19.11 16.16 11.97
C ARG A 104 -18.05 15.44 12.79
N ILE A 105 -17.58 14.28 12.34
CA ILE A 105 -16.54 13.52 13.03
C ILE A 105 -15.22 14.32 13.11
N HIS A 106 -14.87 15.06 12.05
CA HIS A 106 -13.67 15.89 12.04
C HIS A 106 -13.77 17.01 13.10
N GLN A 107 -14.90 17.71 13.18
CA GLN A 107 -15.11 18.75 14.21
C GLN A 107 -15.03 18.18 15.62
N LEU A 108 -15.69 17.05 15.88
CA LEU A 108 -15.64 16.39 17.18
C LEU A 108 -14.21 16.00 17.59
N ARG A 109 -13.39 15.51 16.64
CA ARG A 109 -11.99 15.18 16.92
C ARG A 109 -11.14 16.41 17.20
N LEU A 110 -11.41 17.52 16.49
CA LEU A 110 -10.71 18.78 16.69
C LEU A 110 -11.03 19.36 18.06
N GLU A 111 -12.32 19.36 18.45
CA GLU A 111 -12.79 19.78 19.77
C GLU A 111 -12.22 18.91 20.90
N GLU A 112 -12.24 17.58 20.73
CA GLU A 112 -11.66 16.66 21.71
C GLU A 112 -10.14 16.87 21.84
N GLY A 113 -9.45 17.10 20.72
CA GLY A 113 -8.03 17.43 20.70
C GLY A 113 -7.73 18.75 21.42
N ALA A 114 -8.54 19.77 21.20
CA ALA A 114 -8.43 21.06 21.88
C ALA A 114 -8.68 20.92 23.39
N ARG A 115 -9.69 20.13 23.79
CA ARG A 115 -9.97 19.86 25.20
C ARG A 115 -8.80 19.17 25.90
N LYS A 116 -8.25 18.12 25.29
CA LYS A 116 -7.07 17.41 25.83
C LYS A 116 -5.86 18.33 25.97
N ALA A 117 -5.61 19.18 24.97
CA ALA A 117 -4.51 20.15 25.03
C ALA A 117 -4.71 21.18 26.16
N ALA A 118 -5.94 21.62 26.40
CA ALA A 118 -6.25 22.51 27.53
C ALA A 118 -6.04 21.82 28.88
N GLU A 119 -6.53 20.58 29.04
CA GLU A 119 -6.31 19.77 30.25
C GLU A 119 -4.81 19.49 30.50
N GLU A 120 -4.01 19.29 29.46
CA GLU A 120 -2.55 19.12 29.55
C GLU A 120 -1.85 20.43 29.93
N LEU A 121 -2.33 21.57 29.44
CA LEU A 121 -1.80 22.88 29.78
C LEU A 121 -2.01 23.24 31.26
N GLU A 122 -3.19 22.91 31.82
CA GLU A 122 -3.48 23.13 33.24
C GLU A 122 -2.58 22.30 34.16
N LYS A 123 -2.16 21.11 33.72
CA LYS A 123 -1.28 20.22 34.48
C LYS A 123 0.20 20.57 34.33
N TYR A 124 0.56 21.40 33.36
CA TYR A 124 1.95 21.71 33.04
C TYR A 124 2.50 22.81 33.97
N ASP A 125 3.31 22.40 34.96
CA ASP A 125 4.06 23.33 35.82
C ASP A 125 5.58 23.18 35.61
N PRO A 126 6.22 24.12 34.89
CA PRO A 126 7.65 24.05 34.56
C PRO A 126 8.57 24.20 35.79
N ASN A 127 8.07 24.66 36.93
CA ASN A 127 8.88 24.83 38.14
C ASN A 127 8.97 23.53 38.96
N SER A 128 7.97 22.65 38.83
CA SER A 128 7.94 21.37 39.55
C SER A 128 8.72 20.25 38.85
N ASP A 129 9.11 20.47 37.59
CA ASP A 129 9.79 19.47 36.77
C ASP A 129 11.25 19.23 37.23
N PRO A 130 11.63 17.99 37.62
CA PRO A 130 12.98 17.68 38.11
C PRO A 130 14.06 17.80 37.02
N ASN A 131 13.66 17.79 35.74
CA ASN A 131 14.57 17.94 34.61
C ASN A 131 14.98 19.41 34.38
N ILE A 132 14.21 20.36 34.90
CA ILE A 132 14.42 21.80 34.73
C ILE A 132 15.16 22.33 35.97
N SER A 133 16.28 23.01 35.78
CA SER A 133 17.04 23.60 36.90
C SER A 133 17.86 24.82 36.47
N GLY A 134 18.05 25.79 37.35
CA GLY A 134 18.81 27.01 37.06
C GLY A 134 18.03 28.11 36.33
N ASP A 135 18.76 29.10 35.82
CA ASP A 135 18.20 30.38 35.37
C ASP A 135 17.65 30.32 33.92
N PRO A 136 16.37 30.66 33.69
CA PRO A 136 15.77 30.63 32.35
C PRO A 136 16.45 31.60 31.38
N TYR A 137 16.93 32.76 31.83
CA TYR A 137 17.56 33.76 30.95
C TYR A 137 18.97 33.37 30.49
N LYS A 138 19.55 32.34 31.12
CA LYS A 138 20.86 31.81 30.77
C LYS A 138 20.76 30.44 30.10
N THR A 139 19.53 29.97 29.83
CA THR A 139 19.29 28.66 29.22
C THR A 139 18.94 28.80 27.73
N LEU A 140 19.70 28.14 26.86
CA LEU A 140 19.45 28.07 25.42
C LEU A 140 18.79 26.75 25.06
N PHE A 141 17.76 26.80 24.22
CA PHE A 141 17.11 25.63 23.65
C PHE A 141 17.58 25.43 22.22
N VAL A 142 18.19 24.28 21.94
CA VAL A 142 18.66 23.91 20.62
C VAL A 142 17.86 22.68 20.16
N ALA A 143 17.18 22.82 19.04
CA ALA A 143 16.36 21.77 18.42
C ALA A 143 16.93 21.38 17.04
N ARG A 144 16.39 20.31 16.46
CA ARG A 144 16.80 19.76 15.15
C ARG A 144 18.26 19.30 15.09
N LEU A 145 18.77 18.77 16.19
CA LEU A 145 20.10 18.17 16.22
C LEU A 145 20.11 16.80 15.56
N ASN A 146 21.22 16.46 14.91
CA ASN A 146 21.41 15.11 14.39
C ASN A 146 21.43 14.09 15.54
N TYR A 147 20.79 12.94 15.32
CA TYR A 147 20.64 11.84 16.29
C TYR A 147 21.96 11.33 16.86
N GLU A 148 23.00 11.30 16.04
CA GLU A 148 24.32 10.79 16.38
C GLU A 148 25.20 11.81 17.12
N THR A 149 24.72 13.06 17.29
CA THR A 149 25.51 14.08 17.97
C THR A 149 25.61 13.77 19.47
N THR A 150 26.85 13.67 19.94
CA THR A 150 27.18 13.47 21.35
C THR A 150 27.24 14.80 22.07
N GLU A 151 27.02 14.77 23.39
CA GLU A 151 27.15 15.94 24.27
C GLU A 151 28.51 16.65 24.10
N SER A 152 29.59 15.88 23.94
CA SER A 152 30.94 16.41 23.76
C SER A 152 31.10 17.31 22.54
N ARG A 153 30.45 16.96 21.41
CA ARG A 153 30.51 17.77 20.18
C ARG A 153 29.82 19.11 20.39
N ILE A 154 28.61 19.08 20.95
CA ILE A 154 27.83 20.29 21.24
C ILE A 154 28.57 21.16 22.27
N LYS A 155 29.13 20.57 23.32
CA LYS A 155 29.92 21.30 24.31
C LYS A 155 31.06 22.07 23.64
N ARG A 156 31.81 21.41 22.73
CA ARG A 156 32.91 22.04 22.00
C ARG A 156 32.47 23.22 21.12
N GLU A 157 31.38 23.07 20.37
CA GLU A 157 30.91 24.13 19.48
C GLU A 157 30.35 25.34 20.26
N PHE A 158 29.66 25.10 21.37
CA PHE A 158 29.03 26.16 22.17
C PHE A 158 29.96 26.80 23.20
N GLU A 159 31.09 26.16 23.54
CA GLU A 159 32.11 26.72 24.44
C GLU A 159 32.75 28.00 23.87
N ALA A 160 32.79 28.14 22.54
CA ALA A 160 33.26 29.35 21.87
C ALA A 160 32.45 30.61 22.25
N TYR A 161 31.17 30.45 22.62
CA TYR A 161 30.27 31.55 22.98
C TYR A 161 30.28 31.88 24.49
N GLY A 162 30.84 30.99 25.32
CA GLY A 162 30.99 31.23 26.75
C GLY A 162 31.03 29.95 27.59
N PRO A 163 31.35 30.08 28.89
CA PRO A 163 31.49 28.94 29.78
C PRO A 163 30.16 28.22 30.02
N ILE A 164 30.23 26.89 29.89
CA ILE A 164 29.13 25.94 29.99
C ILE A 164 28.97 25.45 31.44
N LYS A 165 27.79 25.64 32.05
CA LYS A 165 27.50 25.07 33.38
C LYS A 165 26.95 23.65 33.32
N ARG A 166 25.95 23.42 32.45
CA ARG A 166 25.31 22.11 32.29
C ARG A 166 24.72 21.96 30.89
N VAL A 167 24.69 20.72 30.42
CA VAL A 167 24.00 20.31 29.19
C VAL A 167 22.96 19.27 29.60
N GLY A 168 21.70 19.46 29.19
CA GLY A 168 20.62 18.50 29.41
C GLY A 168 20.11 17.99 28.07
N PHE A 169 20.14 16.67 27.89
CA PHE A 169 19.52 16.00 26.75
C PHE A 169 18.12 15.54 27.11
N VAL A 170 17.16 15.87 26.27
CA VAL A 170 15.83 15.28 26.31
C VAL A 170 15.66 14.43 25.05
N GLU A 171 15.64 13.11 25.26
CA GLU A 171 15.38 12.14 24.19
C GLU A 171 13.90 11.78 24.19
N TYR A 172 13.23 12.01 23.06
CA TYR A 172 11.86 11.55 22.86
C TYR A 172 11.87 10.24 22.06
N PRO A 173 11.71 9.07 22.72
CA PRO A 173 11.92 7.76 22.07
C PRO A 173 10.96 7.50 20.90
N LYS A 174 9.81 8.17 20.88
CA LYS A 174 8.77 7.97 19.85
C LYS A 174 8.93 8.83 18.61
N LYS A 175 9.60 9.97 18.70
CA LYS A 175 9.70 10.95 17.59
C LYS A 175 11.14 11.13 17.10
N GLY A 176 12.10 10.53 17.79
CA GLY A 176 13.50 10.65 17.46
C GLY A 176 14.10 12.05 17.71
N LEU A 177 13.28 13.08 17.95
CA LEU A 177 13.80 14.41 18.26
C LEU A 177 14.66 14.39 19.52
N LYS A 178 15.89 14.88 19.38
CA LYS A 178 16.75 15.31 20.48
C LYS A 178 16.60 16.82 20.64
N VAL A 179 16.16 17.24 21.81
CA VAL A 179 16.15 18.64 22.23
C VAL A 179 17.17 18.80 23.33
N ILE A 180 18.00 19.83 23.21
CA ILE A 180 19.01 20.13 24.23
C ILE A 180 18.69 21.46 24.87
N ALA A 181 18.76 21.47 26.19
CA ALA A 181 18.79 22.69 26.99
C ALA A 181 20.20 22.88 27.56
N PHE A 182 20.74 24.08 27.40
CA PHE A 182 22.09 24.43 27.82
C PHE A 182 22.06 25.62 28.77
N CYS A 183 22.71 25.56 29.93
CA CYS A 183 22.79 26.71 30.84
C CYS A 183 24.20 27.33 30.82
N SER A 184 24.30 28.62 30.45
CA SER A 184 25.56 29.38 30.47
C SER A 184 25.87 29.94 31.85
N GLY A 185 27.16 30.05 32.17
CA GLY A 185 27.63 30.68 33.40
C GLY A 185 27.51 32.20 33.42
N ARG A 186 27.46 32.85 32.26
CA ARG A 186 27.31 34.31 32.10
C ARG A 186 26.12 34.63 31.19
N VAL A 187 25.58 35.84 31.30
CA VAL A 187 24.59 36.34 30.33
C VAL A 187 25.27 36.35 28.97
N VAL A 188 24.79 35.51 28.06
CA VAL A 188 25.32 35.46 26.69
C VAL A 188 25.00 36.82 26.06
N CYS A 189 26.02 37.63 25.77
CA CYS A 189 25.81 38.92 25.13
C CYS A 189 25.60 38.66 23.63
N TRP A 190 24.34 38.65 23.19
CA TRP A 190 23.90 38.39 21.80
C TRP A 190 24.26 39.53 20.82
N ARG A 191 25.46 40.11 20.94
CA ARG A 191 25.92 41.19 20.06
C ARG A 191 26.17 40.73 18.61
N ASN A 192 26.04 39.44 18.33
CA ASN A 192 26.21 38.92 16.98
C ASN A 192 25.26 37.74 16.67
N TRP A 193 23.96 38.06 16.52
CA TRP A 193 22.92 37.11 16.05
C TRP A 193 23.32 36.38 14.76
N LEU A 194 24.02 37.06 13.85
CA LEU A 194 24.54 36.48 12.61
C LEU A 194 25.55 35.35 12.83
N GLN A 195 26.36 35.41 13.89
CA GLN A 195 27.36 34.36 14.17
C GLN A 195 26.71 33.08 14.72
N VAL A 196 25.68 33.21 15.56
CA VAL A 196 24.95 32.05 16.11
C VAL A 196 24.15 31.36 15.01
N LEU A 197 23.47 32.12 14.14
CA LEU A 197 22.80 31.58 12.95
C LEU A 197 23.80 30.94 11.97
N ALA A 198 24.96 31.57 11.77
CA ALA A 198 26.02 31.02 10.94
C ALA A 198 26.58 29.71 11.51
N VAL A 199 26.79 29.60 12.83
CA VAL A 199 27.24 28.33 13.45
C VAL A 199 26.16 27.26 13.39
N MET A 200 24.88 27.61 13.57
CA MET A 200 23.81 26.62 13.42
C MET A 200 23.72 26.09 11.97
N MET A 201 23.87 26.97 10.97
CA MET A 201 23.99 26.57 9.56
C MET A 201 25.32 25.86 9.24
N MET A 202 26.42 26.18 9.92
CA MET A 202 27.72 25.53 9.71
C MET A 202 27.80 24.16 10.37
N ILE A 203 27.07 23.91 11.46
CA ILE A 203 26.91 22.57 12.03
C ILE A 203 26.17 21.68 11.04
N ASP A 204 25.09 22.18 10.41
CA ASP A 204 24.40 21.46 9.33
C ASP A 204 25.32 21.23 8.12
N ALA A 205 26.07 22.24 7.69
CA ALA A 205 26.99 22.13 6.55
C ALA A 205 28.20 21.23 6.82
N SER A 206 28.76 21.24 8.04
CA SER A 206 29.89 20.39 8.43
C SER A 206 29.46 18.94 8.64
N ILE A 207 28.23 18.70 9.08
CA ILE A 207 27.63 17.35 9.13
C ILE A 207 27.37 16.83 7.70
N LEU A 208 26.89 17.67 6.78
CA LEU A 208 26.72 17.30 5.36
C LEU A 208 28.05 17.04 4.64
N ALA A 209 29.06 17.88 4.87
CA ALA A 209 30.42 17.65 4.38
C ALA A 209 31.02 16.38 4.99
N SER A 210 30.57 16.00 6.19
CA SER A 210 30.98 14.77 6.88
C SER A 210 30.25 13.50 6.42
N GLY A 211 29.05 13.63 5.84
CA GLY A 211 28.30 12.52 5.27
C GLY A 211 28.73 12.15 3.85
N ALA A 212 29.45 13.03 3.15
CA ALA A 212 29.80 12.84 1.74
C ALA A 212 30.96 11.87 1.48
N TYR A 213 31.71 11.44 2.50
CA TYR A 213 32.84 10.51 2.34
C TYR A 213 32.51 9.04 2.64
N LYS A 214 31.22 8.67 2.78
CA LYS A 214 30.82 7.27 2.99
C LYS A 214 29.68 6.78 2.10
N LEU A 215 29.67 7.25 0.85
CA LEU A 215 28.88 6.67 -0.25
C LEU A 215 29.76 6.47 -1.50
N LYS A 216 30.86 5.73 -1.35
CA LYS A 216 31.55 5.06 -2.45
C LYS A 216 31.99 3.68 -1.96
N GLY A 217 31.17 2.68 -2.23
CA GLY A 217 31.50 1.28 -1.96
C GLY A 217 30.27 0.40 -1.94
N SER A 218 30.26 -0.61 -2.81
CA SER A 218 29.28 -1.70 -2.91
C SER A 218 27.99 -1.42 -3.68
N LEU A 219 28.12 -1.10 -4.96
CA LEU A 219 27.29 -1.74 -5.99
C LEU A 219 28.19 -2.80 -6.64
N ASP A 220 28.19 -3.99 -6.05
CA ASP A 220 28.60 -5.25 -6.68
C ASP A 220 27.76 -6.35 -6.03
N CYS A 221 27.09 -7.13 -6.89
CA CYS A 221 26.13 -8.22 -6.66
C CYS A 221 24.68 -7.81 -6.37
#